data_AF-A0A8T4WUS2-F1
#
_entry.id   AF-A0A8T4WUS2-F1
#
_cell.length_a   1.000
_cell.length_b   1.000
_cell.length_c   1.000
_cell.angle_alpha   90.00
_cell.angle_beta   90.00
_cell.angle_gamma   90.00
#
_symmetry.space_group_name_H-M   'P 1'
#
loop_
_entity.id
_entity.type
_entity.pdbx_description
1 polymer ?
#
loop_
_entity_poly.entity_id
_entity_poly.type
_entity_poly.pdbx_seq_one_letter_code
_entity_poly.pdbx_strand_id
1 'polypeptide(L)'
;RGNAVNACFGTLANRTLARFLARSASEELGESVAISVDPYRILLRSERLAVEEVETILKGELGGNLREKLEAIIEDSRFFKWRIVQIARRMGSLKHETEMTSGVVDKLIKGLKDTPVYQEAFKEVVRKDLDLPQALEILNKIKSGEIKVNTLGFREEPSPITGIAWEERALNFEPVSPKRMNMLILASTRARLLSEERTFACTECKDWVEVKPLHKLSDEPTCSNCGSESIGMIEEEAREVQRILNRVKKTSKQGKKSDVWRELNKTSKLISNYGKPAAAALAGRGLKVDSAKKILEEEQEITDRFLELVMREEKRSLLHKYT
;
A
#
# COMPACT_ATOMS: atom_id res chain seq x y z
N ARG A 1 -8.93 19.87 -3.00
CA ARG A 1 -10.10 20.51 -3.63
C ARG A 1 -11.27 19.53 -3.64
N GLY A 2 -12.48 20.02 -3.87
CA GLY A 2 -13.70 19.21 -3.81
C GLY A 2 -14.56 19.43 -5.03
N ASN A 3 -15.01 18.35 -5.65
CA ASN A 3 -15.93 18.36 -6.78
C ASN A 3 -17.22 17.64 -6.38
N ALA A 4 -18.35 18.08 -6.92
CA ALA A 4 -19.63 17.44 -6.69
C ALA A 4 -20.39 17.27 -8.01
N VAL A 5 -20.83 16.05 -8.28
CA VAL A 5 -21.70 15.73 -9.41
C VAL A 5 -23.10 15.51 -8.84
N ASN A 6 -24.03 16.39 -9.18
CA ASN A 6 -25.44 16.23 -8.81
C ASN A 6 -26.12 15.34 -9.87
N ALA A 7 -26.53 14.14 -9.47
CA ALA A 7 -27.06 13.09 -10.33
C ALA A 7 -28.10 12.25 -9.58
N CYS A 8 -29.37 12.33 -9.97
CA CYS A 8 -30.49 11.63 -9.31
C CYS A 8 -30.72 10.21 -9.87
N PHE A 9 -29.67 9.41 -10.02
CA PHE A 9 -29.76 8.05 -10.55
C PHE A 9 -29.96 6.98 -9.47
N GLY A 10 -30.02 7.38 -8.20
CA GLY A 10 -30.15 6.46 -7.07
C GLY A 10 -28.81 5.91 -6.58
N THR A 11 -28.84 5.26 -5.42
CA THR A 11 -27.62 4.89 -4.67
C THR A 11 -26.70 3.94 -5.44
N LEU A 12 -27.25 2.90 -6.09
CA LEU A 12 -26.44 1.84 -6.71
C LEU A 12 -25.74 2.33 -7.97
N ALA A 13 -26.45 3.04 -8.85
CA ALA A 13 -25.86 3.68 -10.03
C ALA A 13 -24.83 4.74 -9.64
N ASN A 14 -25.18 5.67 -8.74
CA ASN A 14 -24.24 6.70 -8.30
C ASN A 14 -23.00 6.10 -7.65
N ARG A 15 -23.14 5.02 -6.89
CA ARG A 15 -22.01 4.34 -6.25
C ARG A 15 -21.07 3.69 -7.27
N THR A 16 -21.63 3.21 -8.37
CA THR A 16 -20.88 2.63 -9.50
C THR A 16 -20.17 3.72 -10.29
N LEU A 17 -20.89 4.80 -10.64
CA LEU A 17 -20.34 5.97 -11.33
C LEU A 17 -19.25 6.66 -10.51
N ALA A 18 -19.43 6.80 -9.20
CA ALA A 18 -18.43 7.42 -8.33
C ALA A 18 -17.10 6.64 -8.34
N ARG A 19 -17.16 5.32 -8.29
CA ARG A 19 -15.97 4.46 -8.39
C ARG A 19 -15.33 4.56 -9.76
N PHE A 20 -16.13 4.66 -10.83
CA PHE A 20 -15.64 4.89 -12.18
C PHE A 20 -14.91 6.22 -12.33
N LEU A 21 -15.52 7.30 -11.84
CA LEU A 21 -14.92 8.63 -11.86
C LEU A 21 -13.62 8.65 -11.08
N ALA A 22 -13.64 8.15 -9.84
CA ALA A 22 -12.45 8.16 -9.00
C ALA A 22 -11.35 7.24 -9.52
N ARG A 23 -11.68 6.07 -10.08
CA ARG A 23 -10.69 5.18 -10.70
C ARG A 23 -10.03 5.87 -11.90
N SER A 24 -10.83 6.43 -12.80
CA SER A 24 -10.33 7.08 -14.02
C SER A 24 -9.48 8.31 -13.68
N ALA A 25 -9.98 9.19 -12.81
CA ALA A 25 -9.25 10.36 -12.34
C ALA A 25 -7.96 9.97 -11.59
N SER A 26 -8.01 8.93 -10.76
CA SER A 26 -6.84 8.47 -10.00
C SER A 26 -5.75 7.90 -10.92
N GLU A 27 -6.13 7.17 -11.98
CA GLU A 27 -5.18 6.66 -12.97
C GLU A 27 -4.55 7.76 -13.81
N GLU A 28 -5.32 8.78 -14.17
CA GLU A 28 -4.86 9.92 -14.97
C GLU A 28 -3.96 10.88 -14.17
N LEU A 29 -4.38 11.25 -12.96
CA LEU A 29 -3.66 12.21 -12.12
C LEU A 29 -2.52 11.58 -11.31
N GLY A 30 -2.50 10.25 -11.19
CA GLY A 30 -1.52 9.53 -10.38
C GLY A 30 -1.67 9.77 -8.87
N GLU A 31 -2.81 10.28 -8.40
CA GLU A 31 -3.10 10.56 -6.99
C GLU A 31 -4.35 9.84 -6.49
N SER A 32 -4.54 9.80 -5.16
CA SER A 32 -5.74 9.19 -4.58
C SER A 32 -6.93 10.14 -4.71
N VAL A 33 -8.06 9.63 -5.20
CA VAL A 33 -9.33 10.35 -5.27
C VAL A 33 -10.29 9.75 -4.26
N ALA A 34 -10.77 10.54 -3.32
CA ALA A 34 -11.70 10.08 -2.30
C ALA A 34 -13.14 10.35 -2.71
N ILE A 35 -14.05 9.40 -2.49
CA ILE A 35 -15.46 9.49 -2.92
C ILE A 35 -16.46 9.41 -1.78
N SER A 36 -17.56 10.12 -1.90
CA SER A 36 -18.74 9.94 -1.05
C SER A 36 -19.99 10.01 -1.92
N VAL A 37 -21.01 9.21 -1.59
CA VAL A 37 -22.16 8.99 -2.49
C VAL A 37 -23.45 8.95 -1.70
N ASP A 38 -24.47 9.59 -2.26
CA ASP A 38 -25.86 9.45 -1.87
C ASP A 38 -26.75 9.23 -3.11
N PRO A 39 -28.09 9.03 -2.96
CA PRO A 39 -28.98 8.79 -4.10
C PRO A 39 -29.02 9.91 -5.15
N TYR A 40 -28.52 11.10 -4.82
CA TYR A 40 -28.66 12.32 -5.61
C TYR A 40 -27.31 12.93 -6.00
N ARG A 41 -26.20 12.54 -5.37
CA ARG A 41 -24.91 13.22 -5.50
C ARG A 41 -23.73 12.27 -5.39
N ILE A 42 -22.68 12.62 -6.11
CA ILE A 42 -21.35 12.03 -6.00
C ILE A 42 -20.39 13.15 -5.62
N LEU A 43 -19.74 13.01 -4.47
CA LEU A 43 -18.69 13.91 -4.01
C LEU A 43 -17.33 13.29 -4.30
N LEU A 44 -16.42 14.07 -4.88
CA LEU A 44 -15.06 13.68 -5.20
C LEU A 44 -14.11 14.65 -4.50
N ARG A 45 -13.10 14.13 -3.82
CA ARG A 45 -12.07 14.93 -3.15
C ARG A 45 -10.69 14.48 -3.60
N SER A 46 -9.94 15.39 -4.20
CA SER A 46 -8.53 15.20 -4.55
C SER A 46 -7.84 16.57 -4.60
N GLU A 47 -6.51 16.60 -4.61
CA GLU A 47 -5.77 17.86 -4.61
C GLU A 47 -5.83 18.52 -5.99
N ARG A 48 -5.69 17.73 -7.06
CA ARG A 48 -5.50 18.18 -8.43
C ARG A 48 -6.70 18.01 -9.36
N LEU A 49 -7.71 17.24 -8.98
CA LEU A 49 -8.89 17.02 -9.82
C LEU A 49 -9.68 18.32 -9.99
N ALA A 50 -9.71 18.88 -11.20
CA ALA A 50 -10.58 19.98 -11.57
C ALA A 50 -11.90 19.47 -12.15
N VAL A 51 -12.80 20.40 -12.48
CA VAL A 51 -14.16 20.05 -12.90
C VAL A 51 -14.16 19.56 -14.35
N GLU A 52 -13.24 20.10 -15.15
CA GLU A 52 -13.04 19.80 -16.55
C GLU A 52 -12.58 18.35 -16.76
N GLU A 53 -11.71 17.80 -15.90
CA GLU A 53 -11.35 16.38 -16.00
C GLU A 53 -12.52 15.47 -15.62
N VAL A 54 -13.34 15.84 -14.63
CA VAL A 54 -14.56 15.08 -14.28
C VAL A 54 -15.52 15.05 -15.46
N GLU A 55 -15.72 16.18 -16.14
CA GLU A 55 -16.54 16.28 -17.34
C GLU A 55 -15.99 15.42 -18.49
N THR A 56 -14.68 15.47 -18.72
CA THR A 56 -13.95 14.67 -19.73
C THR A 56 -14.13 13.16 -19.49
N ILE A 57 -14.02 12.72 -18.23
CA ILE A 57 -14.24 11.32 -17.83
C ILE A 57 -15.69 10.92 -18.13
N LEU A 58 -16.67 11.75 -17.76
CA LEU A 58 -18.10 11.46 -17.96
C LEU A 58 -18.49 11.37 -19.44
N LYS A 59 -17.89 12.20 -20.30
CA LYS A 59 -18.10 12.17 -21.76
C LYS A 59 -17.44 10.98 -22.45
N GLY A 60 -16.63 10.20 -21.73
CA GLY A 60 -15.99 8.99 -22.24
C GLY A 60 -14.84 9.27 -23.22
N GLU A 61 -14.19 10.43 -23.07
CA GLU A 61 -13.10 10.87 -23.94
C GLU A 61 -11.77 10.15 -23.65
N LEU A 62 -11.68 9.39 -22.55
CA LEU A 62 -10.51 8.61 -22.14
C LEU A 62 -10.31 7.27 -22.89
N GLY A 63 -11.09 7.00 -23.94
CA GLY A 63 -11.00 5.79 -24.77
C GLY A 63 -11.26 4.46 -24.04
N GLY A 64 -11.15 3.35 -24.78
CA GLY A 64 -11.28 1.98 -24.25
C GLY A 64 -12.71 1.45 -24.10
N ASN A 65 -12.84 0.18 -23.74
CA ASN A 65 -14.14 -0.47 -23.54
C ASN A 65 -14.72 -0.11 -22.15
N LEU A 66 -15.80 0.68 -22.15
CA LEU A 66 -16.44 1.17 -20.93
C LEU A 66 -16.93 0.02 -20.02
N ARG A 67 -17.42 -1.06 -20.63
CA ARG A 67 -17.89 -2.23 -19.89
C ARG A 67 -16.76 -2.92 -19.16
N GLU A 68 -15.64 -3.18 -19.83
CA GLU A 68 -14.46 -3.80 -19.21
C GLU A 68 -13.92 -2.93 -18.07
N LYS A 69 -13.88 -1.61 -18.24
CA LYS A 69 -13.46 -0.67 -17.19
C LYS A 69 -14.35 -0.81 -15.95
N LEU A 70 -15.67 -0.80 -16.13
CA LEU A 70 -16.62 -0.92 -15.01
C LEU A 70 -16.59 -2.31 -14.36
N GLU A 71 -16.45 -3.37 -15.14
CA GLU A 71 -16.29 -4.74 -14.62
C GLU A 71 -15.02 -4.83 -13.73
N ALA A 72 -13.89 -4.29 -14.19
CA ALA A 72 -12.66 -4.22 -13.41
C ALA A 72 -12.80 -3.41 -12.11
N ILE A 73 -13.58 -2.32 -12.14
CA ILE A 73 -13.87 -1.52 -10.94
C ILE A 73 -14.69 -2.32 -9.92
N ILE A 74 -15.64 -3.13 -10.38
CA ILE A 74 -16.44 -4.01 -9.53
C ILE A 74 -15.55 -5.09 -8.92
N GLU A 75 -14.71 -5.74 -9.72
CA GLU A 75 -13.74 -6.76 -9.26
C GLU A 75 -12.81 -6.22 -8.17
N ASP A 76 -12.30 -4.99 -8.35
CA ASP A 76 -11.41 -4.34 -7.39
C ASP A 76 -12.12 -3.85 -6.11
N SER A 77 -13.46 -3.81 -6.12
CA SER A 77 -14.25 -3.25 -5.02
C SER A 77 -14.19 -4.11 -3.75
N ARG A 78 -14.27 -3.46 -2.59
CA ARG A 78 -14.37 -4.15 -1.29
C ARG A 78 -15.60 -5.06 -1.21
N PHE A 79 -16.70 -4.68 -1.89
CA PHE A 79 -17.91 -5.49 -1.98
C PHE A 79 -17.63 -6.84 -2.64
N PHE A 80 -16.92 -6.83 -3.78
CA PHE A 80 -16.58 -8.05 -4.48
C PHE A 80 -15.57 -8.91 -3.72
N LYS A 81 -14.50 -8.30 -3.20
CA LYS A 81 -13.52 -9.01 -2.35
C LYS A 81 -14.17 -9.69 -1.14
N TRP A 82 -15.12 -9.02 -0.51
CA TRP A 82 -15.88 -9.62 0.59
C TRP A 82 -16.83 -10.72 0.10
N ARG A 83 -17.60 -10.46 -0.96
CA ARG A 83 -18.62 -11.38 -1.47
C ARG A 83 -18.03 -12.69 -1.99
N ILE A 84 -16.91 -12.63 -2.70
CA ILE A 84 -16.28 -13.83 -3.27
C ILE A 84 -15.78 -14.78 -2.18
N VAL A 85 -15.25 -14.26 -1.07
CA VAL A 85 -14.86 -15.08 0.09
C VAL A 85 -16.07 -15.77 0.70
N GLN A 86 -17.18 -15.04 0.85
CA GLN A 86 -18.42 -15.61 1.39
C GLN A 86 -18.99 -16.71 0.49
N ILE A 87 -18.97 -16.52 -0.82
CA ILE A 87 -19.50 -17.52 -1.77
C ILE A 87 -18.54 -18.70 -1.88
N ALA A 88 -17.22 -18.48 -1.92
CA ALA A 88 -16.24 -19.55 -1.93
C ALA A 88 -16.37 -20.46 -0.70
N ARG A 89 -16.65 -19.89 0.48
CA ARG A 89 -16.97 -20.67 1.70
C ARG A 89 -18.27 -21.45 1.56
N ARG A 90 -19.35 -20.78 1.11
CA ARG A 90 -20.67 -21.41 0.92
C ARG A 90 -20.64 -22.57 -0.09
N MET A 91 -19.82 -22.46 -1.14
CA MET A 91 -19.67 -23.49 -2.17
C MET A 91 -18.58 -24.53 -1.85
N GLY A 92 -17.96 -24.46 -0.66
CA GLY A 92 -16.93 -25.40 -0.22
C GLY A 92 -15.57 -25.25 -0.89
N SER A 93 -15.38 -24.25 -1.74
CA SER A 93 -14.09 -23.95 -2.40
C SER A 93 -13.07 -23.31 -1.46
N LEU A 94 -13.50 -22.81 -0.30
CA LEU A 94 -12.65 -22.23 0.73
C LEU A 94 -13.06 -22.75 2.11
N LYS A 95 -12.10 -23.23 2.92
CA LYS A 95 -12.36 -23.65 4.30
C LYS A 95 -12.70 -22.45 5.19
N HIS A 96 -13.55 -22.65 6.19
CA HIS A 96 -13.99 -21.57 7.08
C HIS A 96 -12.86 -20.95 7.92
N GLU A 97 -11.88 -21.76 8.32
CA GLU A 97 -10.78 -21.38 9.22
C GLU A 97 -9.64 -20.63 8.51
N THR A 98 -9.69 -20.49 7.18
CA THR A 98 -8.63 -19.80 6.44
C THR A 98 -8.70 -18.29 6.69
N GLU A 99 -7.64 -17.74 7.30
CA GLU A 99 -7.43 -16.30 7.38
C GLU A 99 -7.17 -15.73 5.98
N MET A 100 -7.90 -14.66 5.64
CA MET A 100 -7.85 -14.05 4.31
C MET A 100 -7.25 -12.66 4.42
N THR A 101 -5.96 -12.54 4.09
CA THR A 101 -5.33 -11.24 3.86
C THR A 101 -5.76 -10.66 2.51
N SER A 102 -5.63 -9.35 2.30
CA SER A 102 -5.98 -8.68 1.04
C SER A 102 -5.28 -9.32 -0.17
N GLY A 103 -3.99 -9.64 -0.05
CA GLY A 103 -3.20 -10.26 -1.11
C GLY A 103 -3.64 -11.70 -1.43
N VAL A 104 -4.09 -12.48 -0.44
CA VAL A 104 -4.65 -13.82 -0.67
C VAL A 104 -5.98 -13.73 -1.39
N VAL A 105 -6.85 -12.77 -1.01
CA VAL A 105 -8.13 -12.55 -1.71
C VAL A 105 -7.90 -12.19 -3.18
N ASP A 106 -6.91 -11.36 -3.49
CA ASP A 106 -6.60 -10.99 -4.88
C ASP A 106 -6.12 -12.20 -5.71
N LYS A 107 -5.35 -13.10 -5.10
CA LYS A 107 -4.97 -14.38 -5.74
C LYS A 107 -6.18 -15.30 -5.91
N LEU A 108 -7.07 -15.36 -4.92
CA LEU A 108 -8.30 -16.14 -4.98
C LEU A 108 -9.21 -15.67 -6.13
N ILE A 109 -9.40 -14.36 -6.27
CA ILE A 109 -10.19 -13.78 -7.36
C ILE A 109 -9.65 -14.21 -8.72
N LYS A 110 -8.33 -14.13 -8.92
CA LYS A 110 -7.68 -14.57 -10.16
C LYS A 110 -7.84 -16.07 -10.40
N GLY A 111 -7.66 -16.89 -9.37
CA GLY A 111 -7.76 -18.35 -9.48
C GLY A 111 -9.19 -18.86 -9.69
N LEU A 112 -10.18 -18.12 -9.20
CA LEU A 112 -11.60 -18.45 -9.36
C LEU A 112 -12.22 -17.78 -10.59
N LYS A 113 -11.47 -17.05 -11.41
CA LYS A 113 -12.01 -16.40 -12.60
C LYS A 113 -12.72 -17.42 -13.50
N ASP A 114 -13.87 -17.03 -14.03
CA ASP A 114 -14.73 -17.87 -14.89
C ASP A 114 -15.31 -19.13 -14.20
N THR A 115 -15.19 -19.26 -12.88
CA THR A 115 -15.86 -20.31 -12.11
C THR A 115 -17.28 -19.89 -11.70
N PRO A 116 -18.17 -20.84 -11.36
CA PRO A 116 -19.49 -20.53 -10.81
C PRO A 116 -19.44 -19.65 -9.54
N VAL A 117 -18.40 -19.82 -8.71
CA VAL A 117 -18.18 -19.01 -7.51
C VAL A 117 -17.99 -17.54 -7.89
N TYR A 118 -17.17 -17.28 -8.91
CA TYR A 118 -16.91 -15.94 -9.41
C TYR A 118 -18.15 -15.32 -10.05
N GLN A 119 -18.83 -16.07 -10.93
CA GLN A 119 -20.03 -15.58 -11.61
C GLN A 119 -21.14 -15.21 -10.62
N GLU A 120 -21.36 -16.04 -9.59
CA GLU A 120 -22.36 -15.75 -8.57
C GLU A 120 -21.94 -14.55 -7.69
N ALA A 121 -20.65 -14.43 -7.35
CA ALA A 121 -20.15 -13.26 -6.62
C ALA A 121 -20.35 -11.97 -7.38
N PHE A 122 -20.06 -11.99 -8.67
CA PHE A 122 -20.19 -10.82 -9.53
C PHE A 122 -21.66 -10.42 -9.65
N LYS A 123 -22.52 -11.39 -9.94
CA LYS A 123 -23.97 -11.20 -10.03
C LYS A 123 -24.58 -10.67 -8.73
N GLU A 124 -24.15 -11.19 -7.57
CA GLU A 124 -24.68 -10.74 -6.29
C GLU A 124 -24.26 -9.28 -5.99
N VAL A 125 -23.03 -8.89 -6.30
CA VAL A 125 -22.54 -7.51 -6.14
C VAL A 125 -23.25 -6.53 -7.08
N VAL A 126 -23.38 -6.88 -8.36
CA VAL A 126 -24.09 -6.06 -9.37
C VAL A 126 -25.60 -5.96 -9.12
N ARG A 127 -26.15 -6.80 -8.23
CA ARG A 127 -27.56 -6.70 -7.85
C ARG A 127 -27.77 -5.98 -6.53
N LYS A 128 -26.90 -6.18 -5.54
CA LYS A 128 -27.11 -5.72 -4.17
C LYS A 128 -26.31 -4.47 -3.79
N ASP A 129 -25.13 -4.30 -4.39
CA ASP A 129 -24.13 -3.35 -3.92
C ASP A 129 -23.80 -2.26 -4.97
N LEU A 130 -23.82 -2.60 -6.26
CA LEU A 130 -23.50 -1.75 -7.42
C LEU A 130 -24.51 -2.03 -8.54
N ASP A 131 -24.64 -1.13 -9.53
CA ASP A 131 -25.53 -1.30 -10.69
C ASP A 131 -24.74 -1.02 -12.00
N LEU A 132 -24.19 -2.10 -12.56
CA LEU A 132 -23.41 -2.06 -13.79
C LEU A 132 -24.26 -1.71 -15.02
N PRO A 133 -25.42 -2.37 -15.27
CA PRO A 133 -26.25 -2.06 -16.43
C PRO A 133 -26.69 -0.59 -16.46
N GLN A 134 -27.17 -0.06 -15.34
CA GLN A 134 -27.66 1.32 -15.29
C GLN A 134 -26.52 2.32 -15.46
N ALA A 135 -25.35 2.09 -14.84
CA ALA A 135 -24.19 2.96 -15.02
C ALA A 135 -23.70 3.00 -16.47
N LEU A 136 -23.69 1.85 -17.17
CA LEU A 136 -23.36 1.76 -18.59
C LEU A 136 -24.35 2.56 -19.44
N GLU A 137 -25.65 2.42 -19.18
CA GLU A 137 -26.69 3.16 -19.89
C GLU A 137 -26.51 4.67 -19.70
N ILE A 138 -26.32 5.12 -18.46
CA ILE A 138 -26.12 6.55 -18.12
C ILE A 138 -24.92 7.12 -18.87
N LEU A 139 -23.76 6.44 -18.83
CA LEU A 139 -22.55 6.91 -19.50
C LEU A 139 -22.69 6.92 -21.04
N ASN A 140 -23.40 5.95 -21.63
CA ASN A 140 -23.69 5.96 -23.06
C ASN A 140 -24.66 7.09 -23.45
N LYS A 141 -25.66 7.38 -22.61
CA LYS A 141 -26.57 8.51 -22.79
C LYS A 141 -25.86 9.86 -22.66
N ILE A 142 -24.88 9.97 -21.76
CA ILE A 142 -24.01 11.14 -21.68
C ILE A 142 -23.18 11.28 -22.96
N LYS A 143 -22.53 10.19 -23.39
CA LYS A 143 -21.68 10.18 -24.58
C LYS A 143 -22.44 10.51 -25.88
N SER A 144 -23.68 10.06 -26.00
CA SER A 144 -24.55 10.37 -27.15
C SER A 144 -25.19 11.76 -27.09
N GLY A 145 -25.09 12.45 -25.95
CA GLY A 145 -25.70 13.76 -25.73
C GLY A 145 -27.16 13.75 -25.30
N GLU A 146 -27.77 12.57 -25.08
CA GLU A 146 -29.12 12.43 -24.52
C GLU A 146 -29.18 12.99 -23.08
N ILE A 147 -28.14 12.73 -22.28
CA ILE A 147 -27.94 13.35 -20.96
C ILE A 147 -26.90 14.44 -21.09
N LYS A 148 -27.29 15.69 -20.82
CA LYS A 148 -26.37 16.83 -20.81
C LYS A 148 -25.61 16.92 -19.49
N VAL A 149 -24.30 17.13 -19.58
CA VAL A 149 -23.44 17.47 -18.44
C VAL A 149 -23.20 18.97 -18.46
N ASN A 150 -23.61 19.67 -17.41
CA ASN A 150 -23.43 21.11 -17.27
C ASN A 150 -22.48 21.41 -16.10
N THR A 151 -21.44 22.19 -16.38
CA THR A 151 -20.41 22.56 -15.42
C THR A 151 -20.68 23.96 -14.85
N LEU A 152 -20.63 24.10 -13.52
CA LEU A 152 -20.74 25.41 -12.84
C LEU A 152 -19.37 26.06 -12.58
N GLY A 153 -18.29 25.41 -13.02
CA GLY A 153 -16.91 25.84 -12.79
C GLY A 153 -16.51 25.84 -11.32
N PHE A 154 -15.40 26.52 -11.02
CA PHE A 154 -14.95 26.74 -9.65
C PHE A 154 -15.87 27.72 -8.92
N ARG A 155 -16.20 27.41 -7.67
CA ARG A 155 -16.97 28.27 -6.77
C ARG A 155 -16.27 28.33 -5.42
N GLU A 156 -16.29 29.51 -4.79
CA GLU A 156 -15.75 29.68 -3.43
C GLU A 156 -16.58 28.92 -2.40
N GLU A 157 -17.91 28.92 -2.58
CA GLU A 157 -18.85 28.19 -1.74
C GLU A 157 -19.60 27.09 -2.52
N PRO A 158 -19.88 25.94 -1.90
CA PRO A 158 -20.72 24.90 -2.49
C PRO A 158 -22.09 25.44 -2.89
N SER A 159 -22.71 24.84 -3.92
CA SER A 159 -24.11 25.15 -4.23
C SER A 159 -25.03 24.80 -3.04
N PRO A 160 -26.21 25.44 -2.85
CA PRO A 160 -27.11 25.12 -1.75
C PRO A 160 -27.49 23.63 -1.66
N ILE A 161 -27.58 22.98 -2.83
CA ILE A 161 -27.81 21.55 -2.96
C ILE A 161 -26.59 20.78 -2.44
N THR A 162 -25.38 21.17 -2.81
CA THR A 162 -24.14 20.46 -2.43
C THR A 162 -23.70 20.75 -0.99
N GLY A 163 -23.90 21.96 -0.46
CA GLY A 163 -23.33 22.43 0.80
C GLY A 163 -23.67 21.53 1.98
N ILE A 164 -24.95 21.17 2.12
CA ILE A 164 -25.44 20.27 3.18
C ILE A 164 -24.70 18.92 3.14
N ALA A 165 -24.60 18.31 1.95
CA ALA A 165 -23.92 17.02 1.81
C ALA A 165 -22.40 17.14 2.01
N TRP A 166 -21.80 18.27 1.63
CA TRP A 166 -20.37 18.50 1.80
C TRP A 166 -20.00 18.58 3.28
N GLU A 167 -20.78 19.31 4.08
CA GLU A 167 -20.59 19.44 5.53
C GLU A 167 -20.83 18.10 6.25
N GLU A 168 -21.94 17.42 5.97
CA GLU A 168 -22.30 16.17 6.64
C GLU A 168 -21.38 15.00 6.27
N ARG A 169 -20.90 14.95 5.02
CA ARG A 169 -20.15 13.79 4.49
C ARG A 169 -18.66 14.02 4.36
N ALA A 170 -18.14 15.19 4.80
CA ALA A 170 -16.71 15.51 4.81
C ALA A 170 -15.82 14.45 5.49
N LEU A 171 -16.39 13.70 6.45
CA LEU A 171 -15.69 12.71 7.25
C LEU A 171 -15.74 11.28 6.68
N ASN A 172 -16.60 11.00 5.68
CA ASN A 172 -16.92 9.64 5.23
C ASN A 172 -16.42 9.33 3.80
N PHE A 173 -15.38 10.03 3.35
CA PHE A 173 -14.82 9.78 2.03
C PHE A 173 -14.06 8.44 1.95
N GLU A 174 -14.38 7.62 0.96
CA GLU A 174 -13.67 6.37 0.63
C GLU A 174 -12.52 6.66 -0.33
N PRO A 175 -11.25 6.44 0.04
CA PRO A 175 -10.12 6.68 -0.87
C PRO A 175 -10.04 5.60 -1.96
N VAL A 176 -9.92 6.04 -3.21
CA VAL A 176 -9.56 5.22 -4.37
C VAL A 176 -8.14 5.62 -4.77
N SER A 177 -7.18 4.69 -4.64
CA SER A 177 -5.78 4.94 -4.97
C SER A 177 -5.37 4.21 -6.26
N PRO A 178 -4.43 4.77 -7.05
CA PRO A 178 -4.02 4.14 -8.30
C PRO A 178 -3.22 2.87 -8.00
N LYS A 179 -3.48 1.77 -8.74
CA LYS A 179 -2.68 0.53 -8.62
C LYS A 179 -1.19 0.79 -8.87
N ARG A 180 -0.85 1.70 -9.79
CA ARG A 180 0.53 2.12 -10.07
C ARG A 180 1.19 2.85 -8.91
N MET A 181 0.44 3.63 -8.12
CA MET A 181 1.02 4.36 -7.00
C MET A 181 1.49 3.42 -5.88
N ASN A 182 0.73 2.37 -5.57
CA ASN A 182 1.21 1.37 -4.61
C ASN A 182 2.50 0.69 -5.09
N MET A 183 2.58 0.34 -6.38
CA MET A 183 3.82 -0.21 -6.95
C MET A 183 4.98 0.79 -6.86
N LEU A 184 4.75 2.07 -7.13
CA LEU A 184 5.77 3.11 -7.00
C LEU A 184 6.22 3.32 -5.56
N ILE A 185 5.29 3.28 -4.60
CA ILE A 185 5.60 3.39 -3.16
C ILE A 185 6.43 2.20 -2.68
N LEU A 186 6.06 0.99 -3.09
CA LEU A 186 6.81 -0.23 -2.76
C LEU A 186 8.18 -0.22 -3.43
N ALA A 187 8.26 0.14 -4.72
CA ALA A 187 9.53 0.25 -5.44
C ALA A 187 10.45 1.32 -4.82
N SER A 188 9.92 2.48 -4.47
CA SER A 188 10.64 3.55 -3.78
C SER A 188 11.14 3.11 -2.40
N THR A 189 10.30 2.40 -1.63
CA THR A 189 10.68 1.84 -0.33
C THR A 189 11.80 0.80 -0.49
N ARG A 190 11.69 -0.12 -1.47
CA ARG A 190 12.72 -1.11 -1.77
C ARG A 190 14.04 -0.44 -2.13
N ALA A 191 14.00 0.53 -3.06
CA ALA A 191 15.17 1.26 -3.50
C ALA A 191 15.84 2.00 -2.33
N ARG A 192 15.06 2.66 -1.47
CA ARG A 192 15.56 3.33 -0.26
C ARG A 192 16.28 2.36 0.68
N LEU A 193 15.62 1.28 1.09
CA LEU A 193 16.20 0.33 2.05
C LEU A 193 17.49 -0.31 1.51
N LEU A 194 17.50 -0.70 0.23
CA LEU A 194 18.64 -1.37 -0.37
C LEU A 194 19.78 -0.42 -0.78
N SER A 195 19.51 0.88 -0.96
CA SER A 195 20.54 1.87 -1.26
C SER A 195 21.16 2.46 0.01
N GLU A 196 20.57 2.21 1.17
CA GLU A 196 21.08 2.71 2.44
C GLU A 196 22.46 2.13 2.76
N GLU A 197 23.40 2.99 3.10
CA GLU A 197 24.75 2.60 3.52
C GLU A 197 24.79 2.41 5.03
N ARG A 198 25.31 1.26 5.45
CA ARG A 198 25.45 0.93 6.87
C ARG A 198 26.86 0.42 7.14
N THR A 199 27.31 0.61 8.37
CA THR A 199 28.58 0.06 8.85
C THR A 199 28.34 -1.36 9.33
N PHE A 200 29.01 -2.31 8.70
CA PHE A 200 29.02 -3.71 9.08
C PHE A 200 30.30 -4.05 9.82
N ALA A 201 30.19 -4.90 10.83
CA ALA A 201 31.35 -5.32 11.63
C ALA A 201 31.22 -6.77 12.10
N CYS A 202 32.35 -7.48 12.12
CA CYS A 202 32.37 -8.86 12.61
C CYS A 202 32.47 -8.89 14.13
N THR A 203 31.47 -9.45 14.80
CA THR A 203 31.48 -9.57 16.27
C THR A 203 32.35 -10.72 16.77
N GLU A 204 32.70 -11.66 15.90
CA GLU A 204 33.56 -12.80 16.25
C GLU A 204 35.05 -12.39 16.29
N CYS A 205 35.65 -12.10 15.13
CA CYS A 205 37.07 -11.74 15.04
C CYS A 205 37.39 -10.30 15.45
N LYS A 206 36.42 -9.38 15.39
CA LYS A 206 36.55 -7.95 15.77
C LYS A 206 37.59 -7.17 14.95
N ASP A 207 38.01 -7.71 13.80
CA ASP A 207 39.04 -7.12 12.95
C ASP A 207 38.52 -6.68 11.58
N TRP A 208 37.23 -6.88 11.31
CA TRP A 208 36.60 -6.53 10.04
C TRP A 208 35.51 -5.48 10.26
N VAL A 209 35.61 -4.38 9.54
CA VAL A 209 34.63 -3.30 9.45
C VAL A 209 34.54 -2.85 8.00
N GLU A 210 33.34 -2.75 7.46
CA GLU A 210 33.10 -2.32 6.08
C GLU A 210 31.84 -1.45 6.02
N VAL A 211 31.91 -0.34 5.29
CA VAL A 211 30.73 0.44 4.92
C VAL A 211 30.30 0.01 3.53
N LYS A 212 29.05 -0.42 3.39
CA LYS A 212 28.49 -0.77 2.09
C LYS A 212 27.00 -0.50 2.04
N PRO A 213 26.47 -0.20 0.84
CA PRO A 213 25.04 -0.17 0.64
C PRO A 213 24.46 -1.59 0.70
N LEU A 214 23.24 -1.72 1.24
CA LEU A 214 22.61 -3.01 1.49
C LEU A 214 22.45 -3.87 0.23
N HIS A 215 22.24 -3.29 -0.96
CA HIS A 215 22.13 -4.07 -2.20
C HIS A 215 23.41 -4.85 -2.53
N LYS A 216 24.59 -4.39 -2.07
CA LYS A 216 25.89 -5.08 -2.23
C LYS A 216 26.17 -6.12 -1.13
N LEU A 217 25.34 -6.19 -0.09
CA LEU A 217 25.43 -7.26 0.90
C LEU A 217 24.99 -8.59 0.26
N SER A 218 25.74 -9.67 0.48
CA SER A 218 25.31 -11.01 0.10
C SER A 218 24.07 -11.43 0.89
N ASP A 219 23.27 -12.33 0.33
CA ASP A 219 22.04 -12.80 0.99
C ASP A 219 22.35 -13.46 2.34
N GLU A 220 23.46 -14.20 2.41
CA GLU A 220 24.07 -14.73 3.64
C GLU A 220 25.43 -14.03 3.86
N PRO A 221 25.48 -12.98 4.70
CA PRO A 221 26.71 -12.20 4.89
C PRO A 221 27.72 -12.88 5.82
N THR A 222 28.92 -13.12 5.28
CA THR A 222 30.06 -13.68 6.02
C THR A 222 31.23 -12.70 6.11
N CYS A 223 32.03 -12.82 7.17
CA CYS A 223 33.22 -12.01 7.38
C CYS A 223 34.32 -12.36 6.37
N SER A 224 34.83 -11.37 5.64
CA SER A 224 35.93 -11.57 4.68
C SER A 224 37.26 -11.96 5.33
N ASN A 225 37.40 -11.76 6.65
CA ASN A 225 38.65 -12.05 7.38
C ASN A 225 38.65 -13.43 8.07
N CYS A 226 37.51 -13.87 8.61
CA CYS A 226 37.42 -15.13 9.37
C CYS A 226 36.32 -16.10 8.92
N GLY A 227 35.52 -15.75 7.91
CA GLY A 227 34.42 -16.58 7.42
C GLY A 227 33.21 -16.68 8.34
N SER A 228 33.20 -16.02 9.51
CA SER A 228 32.07 -16.06 10.43
C SER A 228 30.83 -15.34 9.89
N GLU A 229 29.66 -15.90 10.12
CA GLU A 229 28.33 -15.30 9.84
C GLU A 229 27.93 -14.22 10.88
N SER A 230 28.74 -14.01 11.92
CA SER A 230 28.45 -13.07 13.01
C SER A 230 28.74 -11.61 12.60
N ILE A 231 27.97 -11.11 11.64
CA ILE A 231 28.06 -9.77 11.07
C ILE A 231 27.00 -8.85 11.66
N GLY A 232 27.41 -7.92 12.51
CA GLY A 232 26.57 -6.86 13.04
C GLY A 232 26.46 -5.67 12.09
N MET A 233 25.36 -4.94 12.18
CA MET A 233 25.08 -3.71 11.45
C MET A 233 24.74 -2.58 12.44
N ILE A 234 25.21 -1.36 12.17
CA ILE A 234 24.92 -0.18 12.99
C ILE A 234 24.99 1.14 12.18
N GLU A 235 24.31 2.18 12.66
CA GLU A 235 24.32 3.55 12.12
C GLU A 235 25.42 4.42 12.76
N GLU A 236 26.67 3.98 12.70
CA GLU A 236 27.81 4.71 13.27
C GLU A 236 28.98 4.77 12.28
N GLU A 237 29.85 5.77 12.40
CA GLU A 237 31.03 5.86 11.55
C GLU A 237 31.95 4.65 11.71
N ALA A 238 32.46 4.11 10.59
CA ALA A 238 33.38 2.98 10.60
C ALA A 238 34.61 3.18 11.51
N ARG A 239 35.13 4.41 11.60
CA ARG A 239 36.25 4.75 12.49
C ARG A 239 35.89 4.57 13.96
N GLU A 240 34.69 4.96 14.36
CA GLU A 240 34.21 4.78 15.73
C GLU A 240 34.01 3.30 16.06
N VAL A 241 33.35 2.56 15.15
CA VAL A 241 33.17 1.12 15.28
C VAL A 241 34.51 0.41 15.44
N GLN A 242 35.49 0.71 14.58
CA GLN A 242 36.83 0.13 14.66
C GLN A 242 37.53 0.43 16.00
N ARG A 243 37.43 1.66 16.52
CA ARG A 243 37.99 2.02 17.84
C ARG A 243 37.39 1.16 18.95
N ILE A 244 36.07 0.92 18.90
CA ILE A 244 35.36 0.14 19.92
C ILE A 244 35.74 -1.34 19.81
N LEU A 245 35.80 -1.91 18.60
CA LEU A 245 36.26 -3.28 18.39
C LEU A 245 37.68 -3.50 18.92
N ASN A 246 38.61 -2.57 18.66
CA ASN A 246 39.98 -2.63 19.17
C ASN A 246 40.03 -2.62 20.71
N ARG A 247 39.16 -1.83 21.37
CA ARG A 247 39.05 -1.82 22.84
C ARG A 247 38.50 -3.15 23.38
N VAL A 248 37.52 -3.74 22.70
CA VAL A 248 36.94 -5.04 23.06
C VAL A 248 37.96 -6.17 22.88
N LYS A 249 38.76 -6.13 21.82
CA LYS A 249 39.83 -7.10 21.52
C LYS A 249 40.93 -7.12 22.59
N LYS A 250 41.29 -5.95 23.14
CA LYS A 250 42.24 -5.81 24.26
C LYS A 250 41.66 -6.15 25.64
N THR A 251 40.53 -6.89 25.67
CA THR A 251 39.86 -7.38 26.88
C THR A 251 39.44 -6.28 27.88
N SER A 252 39.19 -5.05 27.41
CA SER A 252 38.68 -3.98 28.28
C SER A 252 37.22 -4.26 28.64
N LYS A 253 36.93 -4.44 29.95
CA LYS A 253 35.56 -4.51 30.49
C LYS A 253 34.71 -3.30 30.07
N GLN A 254 35.34 -2.16 29.79
CA GLN A 254 34.68 -0.92 29.37
C GLN A 254 34.23 -0.95 27.89
N GLY A 255 34.99 -1.61 27.00
CA GLY A 255 34.60 -1.79 25.60
C GLY A 255 33.33 -2.62 25.44
N LYS A 256 33.18 -3.68 26.25
CA LYS A 256 31.98 -4.55 26.23
C LYS A 256 30.71 -3.88 26.79
N LYS A 257 30.85 -2.77 27.53
CA LYS A 257 29.72 -1.97 28.05
C LYS A 257 29.23 -0.90 27.07
N SER A 258 29.97 -0.65 25.98
CA SER A 258 29.57 0.33 24.96
C SER A 258 28.25 -0.06 24.30
N ASP A 259 27.41 0.94 24.03
CA ASP A 259 26.14 0.78 23.32
C ASP A 259 26.34 0.20 21.92
N VAL A 260 27.35 0.69 21.19
CA VAL A 260 27.75 0.19 19.87
C VAL A 260 28.05 -1.31 19.89
N TRP A 261 28.82 -1.79 20.88
CA TRP A 261 29.13 -3.22 20.98
C TRP A 261 27.88 -4.05 21.29
N ARG A 262 27.00 -3.55 22.17
CA ARG A 262 25.75 -4.25 22.49
C ARG A 262 24.81 -4.31 21.29
N GLU A 263 24.72 -3.23 20.53
CA GLU A 263 23.91 -3.15 19.33
C GLU A 263 24.44 -4.07 18.23
N LEU A 264 25.75 -4.02 17.93
CA LEU A 264 26.39 -4.92 16.99
C LEU A 264 26.15 -6.39 17.32
N ASN A 265 26.22 -6.79 18.59
CA ASN A 265 25.90 -8.18 18.97
C ASN A 265 24.43 -8.55 18.78
N LYS A 266 23.51 -7.60 19.01
CA LYS A 266 22.07 -7.85 18.81
C LYS A 266 21.74 -7.95 17.33
N THR A 267 22.25 -7.03 16.51
CA THR A 267 22.02 -7.02 15.06
C THR A 267 22.73 -8.20 14.39
N SER A 268 23.92 -8.57 14.85
CA SER A 268 24.67 -9.74 14.39
C SER A 268 23.84 -11.03 14.49
N LYS A 269 23.21 -11.28 15.65
CA LYS A 269 22.33 -12.45 15.82
C LYS A 269 21.14 -12.46 14.87
N LEU A 270 20.56 -11.30 14.60
CA LEU A 270 19.41 -11.21 13.70
C LEU A 270 19.83 -11.45 12.24
N ILE A 271 20.97 -10.88 11.84
CA ILE A 271 21.54 -11.03 10.50
C ILE A 271 22.04 -12.46 10.25
N SER A 272 22.66 -13.12 11.22
CA SER A 272 23.04 -14.53 11.06
C SER A 272 21.84 -15.45 10.86
N ASN A 273 20.69 -15.13 11.48
CA ASN A 273 19.49 -15.99 11.38
C ASN A 273 18.68 -15.77 10.10
N TYR A 274 18.62 -14.52 9.60
CA TYR A 274 17.71 -14.14 8.51
C TYR A 274 18.43 -13.49 7.32
N GLY A 275 19.75 -13.36 7.36
CA GLY A 275 20.56 -12.81 6.28
C GLY A 275 20.27 -11.34 5.94
N LYS A 276 20.38 -11.02 4.66
CA LYS A 276 20.13 -9.68 4.08
C LYS A 276 18.73 -9.10 4.38
N PRO A 277 17.63 -9.88 4.39
CA PRO A 277 16.33 -9.41 4.89
C PRO A 277 16.38 -8.75 6.28
N ALA A 278 17.18 -9.28 7.22
CA ALA A 278 17.34 -8.65 8.53
C ALA A 278 18.06 -7.30 8.45
N ALA A 279 19.09 -7.18 7.63
CA ALA A 279 19.73 -5.89 7.38
C ALA A 279 18.73 -4.89 6.78
N ALA A 280 17.92 -5.31 5.81
CA ALA A 280 16.88 -4.47 5.19
C ALA A 280 15.80 -4.03 6.19
N ALA A 281 15.38 -4.90 7.11
CA ALA A 281 14.41 -4.54 8.15
C ALA A 281 15.00 -3.52 9.15
N LEU A 282 16.27 -3.71 9.54
CA LEU A 282 16.97 -2.81 10.45
C LEU A 282 17.31 -1.45 9.83
N ALA A 283 17.34 -1.33 8.49
CA ALA A 283 17.43 -0.05 7.78
C ALA A 283 16.11 0.75 7.81
N GLY A 284 15.01 0.16 8.29
CA GLY A 284 13.76 0.89 8.48
C GLY A 284 13.90 2.03 9.48
N ARG A 285 13.31 3.18 9.17
CA ARG A 285 13.44 4.41 9.97
C ARG A 285 12.86 4.22 11.37
N GLY A 286 13.73 4.32 12.37
CA GLY A 286 13.33 4.18 13.77
C GLY A 286 12.90 2.77 14.15
N LEU A 287 13.24 1.76 13.35
CA LEU A 287 13.07 0.37 13.71
C LEU A 287 14.25 -0.11 14.55
N LYS A 288 13.93 -0.87 15.60
CA LYS A 288 14.91 -1.54 16.45
C LYS A 288 14.86 -3.05 16.19
N VAL A 289 15.81 -3.78 16.77
CA VAL A 289 15.91 -5.24 16.67
C VAL A 289 14.58 -5.95 16.96
N ASP A 290 13.82 -5.49 17.95
CA ASP A 290 12.53 -6.11 18.29
C ASP A 290 11.46 -5.90 17.21
N SER A 291 11.41 -4.71 16.57
CA SER A 291 10.51 -4.45 15.43
C SER A 291 10.94 -5.24 14.19
N ALA A 292 12.24 -5.26 13.90
CA ALA A 292 12.79 -6.02 12.79
C ALA A 292 12.50 -7.52 12.95
N LYS A 293 12.65 -8.06 14.17
CA LYS A 293 12.33 -9.46 14.48
C LYS A 293 10.85 -9.80 14.20
N LYS A 294 9.92 -8.93 14.61
CA LYS A 294 8.47 -9.12 14.33
C LYS A 294 8.18 -9.18 12.83
N ILE A 295 8.83 -8.32 12.03
CA ILE A 295 8.68 -8.32 10.57
C ILE A 295 9.17 -9.65 9.99
N LEU A 296 10.34 -10.13 10.43
CA LEU A 296 10.98 -11.34 9.93
C LEU A 296 10.28 -12.64 10.39
N GLU A 297 9.58 -12.61 11.52
CA GLU A 297 8.71 -13.71 11.96
C GLU A 297 7.50 -13.90 11.01
N GLU A 298 7.04 -12.83 10.34
CA GLU A 298 5.96 -12.90 9.36
C GLU A 298 6.44 -13.15 7.92
N GLU A 299 7.57 -12.55 7.53
CA GLU A 299 8.08 -12.59 6.15
C GLU A 299 9.62 -12.56 6.14
N GLN A 300 10.21 -13.64 5.63
CA GLN A 300 11.67 -13.86 5.67
C GLN A 300 12.38 -13.37 4.42
N GLU A 301 11.66 -13.07 3.34
CA GLU A 301 12.23 -12.56 2.08
C GLU A 301 11.85 -11.10 1.83
N ILE A 302 12.62 -10.37 1.02
CA ILE A 302 12.32 -8.96 0.67
C ILE A 302 11.23 -8.89 -0.42
N THR A 303 10.04 -9.38 -0.08
CA THR A 303 8.84 -9.34 -0.91
C THR A 303 8.09 -8.01 -0.76
N ASP A 304 7.05 -7.80 -1.57
CA ASP A 304 6.20 -6.61 -1.40
C ASP A 304 5.49 -6.61 -0.03
N ARG A 305 5.15 -7.78 0.52
CA ARG A 305 4.60 -7.93 1.87
C ARG A 305 5.60 -7.48 2.94
N PHE A 306 6.87 -7.86 2.79
CA PHE A 306 7.94 -7.40 3.70
C PHE A 306 8.03 -5.87 3.72
N LEU A 307 7.99 -5.23 2.55
CA LEU A 307 8.05 -3.77 2.44
C LEU A 307 6.84 -3.10 3.10
N GLU A 308 5.64 -3.66 2.92
CA GLU A 308 4.44 -3.18 3.62
C GLU A 308 4.56 -3.29 5.15
N LEU A 309 5.15 -4.38 5.65
CA LEU A 309 5.40 -4.59 7.08
C LEU A 309 6.40 -3.57 7.64
N VAL A 310 7.50 -3.31 6.93
CA VAL A 310 8.47 -2.26 7.30
C VAL A 310 7.80 -0.90 7.37
N MET A 311 7.05 -0.50 6.34
CA MET A 311 6.34 0.79 6.32
C MET A 311 5.33 0.93 7.47
N ARG A 312 4.64 -0.16 7.82
CA ARG A 312 3.67 -0.18 8.93
C ARG A 312 4.36 0.06 10.27
N GLU A 313 5.47 -0.61 10.52
CA GLU A 313 6.23 -0.44 11.76
C GLU A 313 6.97 0.92 11.81
N GLU A 314 7.45 1.46 10.69
CA GLU A 314 7.99 2.83 10.61
C GLU A 314 6.93 3.85 11.05
N LYS A 315 5.69 3.71 10.54
CA LYS A 315 4.57 4.58 10.94
C LYS A 315 4.26 4.46 12.42
N ARG A 316 4.31 3.24 12.99
CA ARG A 316 4.08 2.99 14.41
C ARG A 316 5.16 3.63 15.30
N SER A 317 6.42 3.51 14.88
CA SER A 317 7.57 4.12 15.55
C SER A 317 7.48 5.66 15.55
N LEU A 318 7.04 6.25 14.43
CA LEU A 318 6.80 7.70 14.34
C LEU A 318 5.71 8.16 15.33
N LEU A 319 4.58 7.46 15.41
CA LEU A 319 3.49 7.82 16.33
C LEU A 319 3.94 7.79 17.80
N HIS A 320 4.77 6.82 18.18
CA HIS A 320 5.33 6.75 19.54
C HIS A 320 6.35 7.84 19.86
N LYS A 321 6.93 8.55 18.87
CA LYS A 321 7.83 9.69 19.14
C LYS A 321 7.08 10.99 19.47
N TYR A 322 5.79 11.07 19.13
CA TYR A 322 4.94 12.25 19.36
C TYR A 322 3.91 12.06 20.48
N THR A 323 3.98 10.93 21.21
CA THR A 323 3.15 10.64 22.39
C THR A 323 4.06 10.49 23.60
#